data_AF-A0A6B1ETP3-F1
#
_entry.id   AF-A0A6B1ETP3-F1
#
_cell.length_a   1.000
_cell.length_b   1.000
_cell.length_c   1.000
_cell.angle_alpha   90.00
_cell.angle_beta   90.00
_cell.angle_gamma   90.00
#
_symmetry.space_group_name_H-M   'P 1'
#
loop_
_entity.id
_entity.type
_entity.pdbx_description
1 polymer ?
#
loop_
_entity_poly.entity_id
_entity_poly.type
_entity_poly.pdbx_seq_one_letter_code
_entity_poly.pdbx_strand_id
1 'polypeptide(L)'
;MQYECTTCNKTYKISSLRYQCDCGNALALVRESHICPNPQVPGAMSLWRYREALPIDVDTDIVTLGEGMTPLVPLAVNVPEHFVKLDYLCPTGSYKDRGASVLLTHLKALGVETVVEDSSGNAGAAIAAYSARAGIHCTIYCPESTSQGKLRQISAYGAELKLVPGNRMATTEAVKRAAETTCYASHNWHPFFLE
;
A
#
# COMPACT_ATOMS: atom_id res chain seq x y z
N MET A 1 6.71 15.83 9.43
CA MET A 1 7.08 14.56 8.76
C MET A 1 7.78 14.87 7.45
N GLN A 2 8.79 14.07 7.08
CA GLN A 2 9.53 14.23 5.83
C GLN A 2 10.01 12.86 5.32
N TYR A 3 10.30 12.76 4.03
CA TYR A 3 11.05 11.64 3.51
C TYR A 3 12.53 11.85 3.75
N GLU A 4 13.25 10.79 4.08
CA GLU A 4 14.70 10.77 4.20
C GLU A 4 15.27 9.55 3.47
N CYS A 5 16.29 9.75 2.66
CA CYS A 5 16.95 8.64 1.99
C CYS A 5 17.75 7.79 2.98
N THR A 6 17.55 6.47 2.96
CA THR A 6 18.21 5.50 3.85
C THR A 6 19.72 5.35 3.63
N THR A 7 20.31 6.09 2.70
CA THR A 7 21.73 5.96 2.32
C THR A 7 22.47 7.29 2.29
N CYS A 8 21.88 8.33 1.66
CA CYS A 8 22.53 9.63 1.54
C CYS A 8 21.95 10.71 2.45
N ASN A 9 20.94 10.37 3.28
CA ASN A 9 20.26 11.26 4.23
C ASN A 9 19.63 12.53 3.62
N LYS A 10 19.53 12.59 2.29
CA LYS A 10 18.83 13.69 1.60
C LYS A 10 17.34 13.62 1.94
N THR A 11 16.78 14.78 2.28
CA THR A 11 15.40 14.90 2.72
C THR A 11 14.50 15.46 1.61
N TYR A 12 13.23 15.07 1.64
CA TYR A 12 12.21 15.53 0.70
C TYR A 12 10.89 15.76 1.42
N LYS A 13 10.06 16.66 0.88
CA LYS A 13 8.71 16.87 1.39
C LYS A 13 7.85 15.63 1.11
N ILE A 14 6.98 15.26 2.05
CA ILE A 14 6.01 14.16 1.85
C ILE A 14 5.01 14.48 0.74
N SER A 15 4.80 15.76 0.42
CA SER A 15 3.99 16.18 -0.73
C SER A 15 4.67 15.95 -2.09
N SER A 16 5.94 15.54 -2.10
CA SER A 16 6.58 15.08 -3.33
C SER A 16 6.05 13.69 -3.67
N LEU A 17 5.55 13.47 -4.89
CA LEU A 17 5.08 12.16 -5.37
C LEU A 17 6.23 11.16 -5.62
N ARG A 18 7.36 11.34 -4.93
CA ARG A 18 8.59 10.59 -5.11
C ARG A 18 8.51 9.30 -4.30
N TYR A 19 8.86 8.18 -4.93
CA TYR A 19 8.97 6.87 -4.28
C TYR A 19 10.43 6.45 -4.02
N GLN A 20 11.41 7.21 -4.52
CA GLN A 20 12.84 6.87 -4.47
C GLN A 20 13.68 8.14 -4.37
N CYS A 21 14.88 8.08 -3.78
CA CYS A 21 15.85 9.18 -3.77
C CYS A 21 16.52 9.39 -5.14
N ASP A 22 17.03 10.59 -5.42
CA ASP A 22 17.83 10.88 -6.63
C ASP A 22 19.09 9.98 -6.74
N CYS A 23 19.60 9.47 -5.62
CA CYS A 23 20.72 8.52 -5.61
C CYS A 23 20.30 7.06 -5.89
N GLY A 24 19.03 6.80 -6.19
CA GLY A 24 18.50 5.48 -6.50
C GLY A 24 18.19 4.60 -5.28
N ASN A 25 18.32 5.10 -4.05
CA ASN A 25 18.00 4.34 -2.85
C ASN A 25 16.59 4.65 -2.31
N ALA A 26 16.10 3.77 -1.44
CA ALA A 26 14.79 3.89 -0.83
C ALA A 26 14.68 5.14 0.05
N LEU A 27 13.44 5.59 0.21
CA LEU A 27 13.07 6.63 1.15
C LEU A 27 12.43 5.97 2.38
N ALA A 28 12.74 6.49 3.56
CA ALA A 28 12.02 6.21 4.78
C ALA A 28 11.18 7.44 5.16
N LEU A 29 10.10 7.20 5.91
CA LEU A 29 9.32 8.28 6.47
C LEU A 29 9.82 8.61 7.88
N VAL A 30 10.28 9.84 8.09
CA VAL A 30 10.83 10.29 9.37
C VAL A 30 9.81 11.19 10.08
N ARG A 31 9.52 10.85 11.34
CA ARG A 31 8.60 11.57 12.22
C ARG A 31 9.24 11.83 13.58
N GLU A 32 8.86 12.94 14.20
CA GLU A 32 9.46 13.43 15.45
C GLU A 32 9.09 12.58 16.67
N SER A 33 7.96 11.86 16.64
CA SER A 33 7.59 10.94 17.72
C SER A 33 6.84 9.72 17.19
N HIS A 34 7.15 8.56 17.77
CA HIS A 34 6.32 7.37 17.66
C HIS A 34 5.26 7.44 18.76
N ILE A 35 4.01 7.67 18.37
CA ILE A 35 2.89 7.58 19.28
C ILE A 35 2.56 6.10 19.44
N CYS A 36 2.70 5.57 20.66
CA CYS A 36 2.14 4.27 21.00
C CYS A 36 0.62 4.43 21.02
N PRO A 37 -0.11 3.85 20.06
CA PRO A 37 -1.53 4.09 19.99
C PRO A 37 -2.23 3.41 21.17
N ASN A 38 -3.19 4.10 21.78
CA ASN A 38 -3.95 3.53 22.88
C ASN A 38 -4.89 2.42 22.34
N PRO A 39 -4.69 1.14 22.72
CA PRO A 39 -5.48 0.02 22.19
C PRO A 39 -6.92 -0.01 22.74
N GLN A 40 -7.24 0.85 23.71
CA GLN A 40 -8.55 0.96 24.34
C GLN A 40 -9.41 2.08 23.73
N VAL A 41 -8.91 2.81 22.73
CA VAL A 41 -9.70 3.87 22.07
C VAL A 41 -10.97 3.25 21.49
N PRO A 42 -12.17 3.66 21.98
CA PRO A 42 -13.43 3.33 21.34
C PRO A 42 -13.44 3.98 19.95
N GLY A 43 -13.71 3.22 18.89
CA GLY A 43 -13.60 3.76 17.53
C GLY A 43 -13.89 2.74 16.43
N ALA A 44 -13.47 3.08 15.20
CA ALA A 44 -13.64 2.25 14.02
C ALA A 44 -13.04 0.84 14.21
N MET A 45 -13.76 -0.20 13.79
CA MET A 45 -13.27 -1.59 13.79
C MET A 45 -12.33 -1.85 12.61
N SER A 46 -11.30 -1.01 12.44
CA SER A 46 -10.34 -1.06 11.34
C SER A 46 -8.93 -0.61 11.79
N LEU A 47 -7.97 -0.62 10.87
CA LEU A 47 -6.63 -0.06 11.03
C LEU A 47 -6.67 1.37 11.56
N TRP A 48 -7.66 2.16 11.12
CA TRP A 48 -7.81 3.58 11.44
C TRP A 48 -8.15 3.87 12.90
N ARG A 49 -8.40 2.85 13.73
CA ARG A 49 -8.39 3.04 15.19
C ARG A 49 -7.02 3.51 15.71
N TYR A 50 -5.96 3.23 14.97
CA TYR A 50 -4.58 3.63 15.29
C TYR A 50 -4.19 4.95 14.62
N ARG A 51 -5.15 5.80 14.25
CA ARG A 51 -4.93 7.02 13.47
C ARG A 51 -3.80 7.91 14.00
N GLU A 52 -3.73 8.09 15.32
CA GLU A 52 -2.69 8.90 15.97
C GLU A 52 -1.27 8.36 15.74
N ALA A 53 -1.11 7.06 15.47
CA ALA A 53 0.16 6.43 15.16
C ALA A 53 0.45 6.35 13.65
N LEU A 54 -0.52 6.67 12.79
CA LEU A 54 -0.35 6.65 11.33
C LEU A 54 0.17 8.01 10.84
N PRO A 55 0.93 8.06 9.73
CA PRO A 55 1.47 9.32 9.19
C PRO A 55 0.46 10.14 8.40
N ILE A 56 -0.78 10.23 8.88
CA ILE A 56 -1.88 10.88 8.18
C ILE A 56 -2.48 11.90 9.12
N ASP A 57 -2.64 13.15 8.64
CA ASP A 57 -3.22 14.22 9.43
C ASP A 57 -4.64 13.85 9.90
N VAL A 58 -4.98 14.24 11.14
CA VAL A 58 -6.22 13.81 11.82
C VAL A 58 -7.51 14.18 11.07
N ASP A 59 -7.47 15.25 10.28
CA ASP A 59 -8.62 15.76 9.52
C ASP A 59 -8.68 15.22 8.08
N THR A 60 -7.75 14.35 7.68
CA THR A 60 -7.71 13.79 6.31
C THR A 60 -8.88 12.82 6.07
N ASP A 61 -9.56 12.93 4.93
CA ASP A 61 -10.55 11.95 4.50
C ASP A 61 -9.91 10.61 4.16
N ILE A 62 -10.14 9.60 5.00
CA ILE A 62 -9.51 8.28 4.88
C ILE A 62 -10.12 7.46 3.74
N VAL A 63 -9.26 6.67 3.09
CA VAL A 63 -9.67 5.64 2.14
C VAL A 63 -9.61 4.30 2.87
N THR A 64 -10.77 3.74 3.20
CA THR A 64 -10.86 2.46 3.93
C THR A 64 -11.92 1.55 3.33
N LEU A 65 -11.67 0.24 3.44
CA LEU A 65 -12.64 -0.83 3.20
C LEU A 65 -12.95 -1.61 4.50
N GLY A 66 -12.53 -1.08 5.65
CA GLY A 66 -12.68 -1.74 6.96
C GLY A 66 -11.56 -2.72 7.30
N GLU A 67 -10.41 -2.62 6.62
CA GLU A 67 -9.25 -3.49 6.86
C GLU A 67 -8.70 -3.40 8.27
N GLY A 68 -8.05 -4.47 8.71
CA GLY A 68 -7.53 -4.58 10.06
C GLY A 68 -8.46 -5.37 10.98
N MET A 69 -8.17 -5.34 12.28
CA MET A 69 -8.94 -6.05 13.31
C MET A 69 -9.25 -7.53 13.04
N THR A 70 -8.44 -8.19 12.22
CA THR A 70 -8.57 -9.61 11.89
C THR A 70 -8.35 -10.49 13.12
N PRO A 71 -8.93 -11.70 13.17
CA PRO A 71 -8.76 -12.59 14.30
C PRO A 71 -7.30 -12.98 14.59
N LEU A 72 -6.97 -13.09 15.87
CA LEU A 72 -5.78 -13.78 16.36
C LEU A 72 -6.25 -15.10 16.98
N VAL A 73 -5.97 -16.21 16.31
CA VAL A 73 -6.55 -17.52 16.65
C VAL A 73 -5.48 -18.41 17.27
N PRO A 74 -5.74 -19.05 18.43
CA PRO A 74 -4.80 -19.99 19.01
C PRO A 74 -4.60 -21.19 18.07
N LEU A 75 -3.34 -21.57 17.87
CA LEU A 75 -2.97 -22.74 17.09
C LEU A 75 -2.54 -23.85 18.05
N ALA A 76 -3.31 -24.94 18.09
CA ALA A 76 -3.00 -26.11 18.89
C ALA A 76 -1.86 -26.91 18.25
N VAL A 77 -0.63 -26.48 18.48
CA VAL A 77 0.61 -27.23 18.18
C VAL A 77 1.24 -27.73 19.48
N ASN A 78 2.18 -28.67 19.39
CA ASN A 78 2.91 -29.23 20.54
C ASN A 78 3.83 -28.22 21.26
N VAL A 79 3.60 -26.92 21.07
CA VAL A 79 4.34 -25.83 21.69
C VAL A 79 3.32 -24.85 22.28
N PRO A 80 3.44 -24.45 23.55
CA PRO A 80 2.53 -23.50 24.18
C PRO A 80 2.49 -22.14 23.46
N GLU A 81 1.38 -21.42 23.59
CA GLU A 81 1.24 -19.99 23.24
C GLU A 81 1.44 -19.60 21.75
N HIS A 82 1.05 -20.47 20.83
CA HIS A 82 1.09 -20.18 19.40
C HIS A 82 -0.22 -19.58 18.90
N PHE A 83 -0.13 -18.50 18.11
CA PHE A 83 -1.28 -17.84 17.53
C PHE A 83 -1.06 -17.55 16.04
N VAL A 84 -2.14 -17.55 15.28
CA VAL A 84 -2.15 -17.17 13.86
C VAL A 84 -3.00 -15.92 13.68
N LYS A 85 -2.42 -14.89 13.07
CA LYS A 85 -3.13 -13.68 12.66
C LYS A 85 -3.73 -13.88 11.28
N LEU A 86 -5.06 -13.91 11.20
CA LEU A 86 -5.78 -14.30 9.98
C LEU A 86 -6.01 -13.12 9.02
N ASP A 87 -4.92 -12.52 8.53
CA ASP A 87 -4.98 -11.35 7.63
C ASP A 87 -5.51 -11.66 6.21
N TYR A 88 -5.78 -12.93 5.88
CA TYR A 88 -6.53 -13.27 4.68
C TYR A 88 -8.02 -12.89 4.77
N LEU A 89 -8.50 -12.50 5.97
CA LEU A 89 -9.86 -11.98 6.17
C LEU A 89 -9.95 -10.46 5.94
N CYS A 90 -8.85 -9.80 5.58
CA CYS A 90 -8.91 -8.43 5.10
C CYS A 90 -9.71 -8.34 3.77
N PRO A 91 -10.28 -7.17 3.43
CA PRO A 91 -11.21 -7.00 2.29
C PRO A 91 -10.80 -7.62 0.95
N THR A 92 -9.52 -7.54 0.56
CA THR A 92 -9.03 -8.10 -0.71
C THR A 92 -8.40 -9.49 -0.57
N GLY A 93 -8.43 -10.05 0.64
CA GLY A 93 -7.92 -11.38 0.95
C GLY A 93 -6.47 -11.39 1.45
N SER A 94 -5.90 -10.25 1.87
CA SER A 94 -4.53 -10.23 2.38
C SER A 94 -4.19 -9.02 3.26
N TYR A 95 -3.07 -9.12 3.99
CA TYR A 95 -2.52 -8.02 4.79
C TYR A 95 -2.14 -6.77 4.00
N LYS A 96 -2.03 -6.85 2.66
CA LYS A 96 -1.64 -5.71 1.80
C LYS A 96 -2.64 -4.55 1.85
N ASP A 97 -3.87 -4.83 2.27
CA ASP A 97 -4.92 -3.85 2.48
C ASP A 97 -4.53 -2.77 3.48
N ARG A 98 -3.75 -3.12 4.51
CA ARG A 98 -3.30 -2.16 5.54
C ARG A 98 -2.45 -1.05 4.90
N GLY A 99 -1.42 -1.44 4.15
CA GLY A 99 -0.54 -0.50 3.47
C GLY A 99 -1.22 0.24 2.32
N ALA A 100 -2.11 -0.43 1.57
CA ALA A 100 -2.89 0.20 0.51
C ALA A 100 -3.80 1.31 1.07
N SER A 101 -4.46 1.06 2.20
CA SER A 101 -5.32 2.04 2.89
C SER A 101 -4.57 3.32 3.23
N VAL A 102 -3.41 3.20 3.86
CA VAL A 102 -2.58 4.35 4.26
C VAL A 102 -2.02 5.07 3.03
N LEU A 103 -1.48 4.33 2.06
CA LEU A 103 -0.93 4.88 0.84
C LEU A 103 -1.99 5.65 0.03
N LEU A 104 -3.14 5.04 -0.27
CA LEU A 104 -4.16 5.67 -1.11
C LEU A 104 -4.85 6.84 -0.38
N THR A 105 -4.92 6.82 0.96
CA THR A 105 -5.32 7.99 1.73
C THR A 105 -4.35 9.16 1.53
N HIS A 106 -3.05 8.90 1.63
CA HIS A 106 -2.03 9.91 1.39
C HIS A 106 -2.09 10.47 -0.04
N LEU A 107 -2.15 9.60 -1.05
CA LEU A 107 -2.18 10.01 -2.45
C LEU A 107 -3.47 10.79 -2.79
N LYS A 108 -4.62 10.38 -2.24
CA LYS A 108 -5.88 11.13 -2.38
C LYS A 108 -5.77 12.52 -1.76
N ALA A 109 -5.16 12.65 -0.58
CA ALA A 109 -4.97 13.95 0.07
C ALA A 109 -4.07 14.89 -0.74
N LEU A 110 -3.15 14.35 -1.55
CA LEU A 110 -2.33 15.11 -2.48
C LEU A 110 -3.03 15.43 -3.83
N GLY A 111 -4.27 15.00 -4.02
CA GLY A 111 -5.02 15.21 -5.26
C GLY A 111 -4.54 14.34 -6.43
N VAL A 112 -3.93 13.19 -6.16
CA VAL A 112 -3.50 12.26 -7.21
C VAL A 112 -4.73 11.63 -7.87
N GLU A 113 -4.85 11.79 -9.18
CA GLU A 113 -5.97 11.24 -9.97
C GLU A 113 -5.63 9.91 -10.65
N THR A 114 -4.34 9.58 -10.79
CA THR A 114 -3.90 8.36 -11.48
C THR A 114 -2.65 7.77 -10.85
N VAL A 115 -2.65 6.44 -10.67
CA VAL A 115 -1.52 5.66 -10.17
C VAL A 115 -1.19 4.47 -11.05
N VAL A 116 0.07 4.08 -11.03
CA VAL A 116 0.57 2.82 -11.59
C VAL A 116 1.15 1.92 -10.50
N GLU A 117 1.15 0.60 -10.71
CA GLU A 117 1.73 -0.39 -9.80
C GLU A 117 2.17 -1.66 -10.57
N ASP A 118 3.13 -2.46 -10.07
CA ASP A 118 3.76 -3.60 -10.77
C ASP A 118 3.60 -4.98 -10.12
N SER A 119 2.47 -5.24 -9.49
CA SER A 119 2.18 -6.52 -8.83
C SER A 119 0.97 -7.19 -9.43
N SER A 120 1.20 -8.36 -10.00
CA SER A 120 0.12 -9.24 -10.41
C SER A 120 -0.51 -10.06 -9.28
N GLY A 121 -0.17 -9.78 -8.01
CA GLY A 121 -0.63 -10.51 -6.84
C GLY A 121 -1.44 -9.66 -5.86
N ASN A 122 -1.36 -10.02 -4.57
CA ASN A 122 -2.13 -9.38 -3.50
C ASN A 122 -1.95 -7.85 -3.41
N ALA A 123 -0.77 -7.33 -3.74
CA ALA A 123 -0.54 -5.89 -3.69
C ALA A 123 -1.28 -5.16 -4.82
N GLY A 124 -1.25 -5.68 -6.05
CA GLY A 124 -2.01 -5.09 -7.16
C GLY A 124 -3.51 -5.16 -6.91
N ALA A 125 -4.00 -6.26 -6.33
CA ALA A 125 -5.41 -6.39 -5.94
C ALA A 125 -5.80 -5.35 -4.87
N ALA A 126 -4.98 -5.16 -3.84
CA ALA A 126 -5.19 -4.14 -2.81
C ALA A 126 -5.15 -2.73 -3.41
N ILE A 127 -4.11 -2.37 -4.16
CA ILE A 127 -3.98 -1.05 -4.77
C ILE A 127 -5.15 -0.77 -5.74
N ALA A 128 -5.57 -1.74 -6.54
CA ALA A 128 -6.75 -1.60 -7.40
C ALA A 128 -8.03 -1.31 -6.61
N ALA A 129 -8.33 -2.11 -5.57
CA ALA A 129 -9.53 -1.94 -4.76
C ALA A 129 -9.57 -0.58 -4.03
N TYR A 130 -8.46 -0.17 -3.43
CA TYR A 130 -8.38 1.08 -2.68
C TYR A 130 -8.33 2.29 -3.61
N SER A 131 -7.74 2.18 -4.81
CA SER A 131 -7.80 3.23 -5.83
C SER A 131 -9.23 3.46 -6.29
N ALA A 132 -9.98 2.38 -6.56
CA ALA A 132 -11.40 2.47 -6.89
C ALA A 132 -12.22 3.13 -5.77
N ARG A 133 -11.94 2.77 -4.50
CA ARG A 133 -12.57 3.41 -3.33
C ARG A 133 -12.23 4.90 -3.20
N ALA A 134 -11.02 5.28 -3.59
CA ALA A 134 -10.51 6.65 -3.55
C ALA A 134 -10.97 7.51 -4.74
N GLY A 135 -11.48 6.90 -5.82
CA GLY A 135 -11.76 7.59 -7.08
C GLY A 135 -10.50 7.88 -7.91
N ILE A 136 -9.44 7.11 -7.72
CA ILE A 136 -8.15 7.26 -8.40
C ILE A 136 -8.08 6.22 -9.53
N HIS A 137 -7.75 6.65 -10.74
CA HIS A 137 -7.52 5.73 -11.86
C HIS A 137 -6.27 4.88 -11.58
N CYS A 138 -6.35 3.58 -11.85
CA CYS A 138 -5.29 2.64 -11.49
C CYS A 138 -4.95 1.74 -12.66
N THR A 139 -3.67 1.68 -13.02
CA THR A 139 -3.14 0.71 -13.99
C THR A 139 -2.17 -0.24 -13.30
N ILE A 140 -2.46 -1.54 -13.34
CA ILE A 140 -1.60 -2.59 -12.78
C ILE A 140 -0.82 -3.27 -13.90
N TYR A 141 0.50 -3.20 -13.80
CA TYR A 141 1.44 -3.86 -14.69
C TYR A 141 1.66 -5.29 -14.21
N CYS A 142 1.37 -6.26 -15.09
CA CYS A 142 1.47 -7.68 -14.79
C CYS A 142 2.34 -8.38 -15.85
N PRO A 143 3.16 -9.39 -15.50
CA PRO A 143 3.73 -10.29 -16.49
C PRO A 143 2.62 -10.94 -17.34
N GLU A 144 2.84 -11.11 -18.64
CA GLU A 144 1.88 -11.78 -19.55
C GLU A 144 1.53 -13.22 -19.12
N SER A 145 2.45 -13.86 -18.41
CA SER A 145 2.30 -15.21 -17.83
C SER A 145 1.45 -15.26 -16.56
N THR A 146 0.92 -14.12 -16.09
CA THR A 146 0.09 -14.06 -14.88
C THR A 146 -1.18 -14.90 -15.04
N SER A 147 -1.53 -15.66 -14.00
CA SER A 147 -2.74 -16.47 -14.01
C SER A 147 -4.01 -15.63 -14.15
N GLN A 148 -4.96 -16.14 -14.94
CA GLN A 148 -6.23 -15.44 -15.23
C GLN A 148 -7.05 -15.12 -13.96
N GLY A 149 -6.98 -15.96 -12.93
CA GLY A 149 -7.67 -15.70 -11.66
C GLY A 149 -7.19 -14.41 -10.97
N LYS A 150 -5.88 -14.16 -10.97
CA LYS A 150 -5.31 -12.95 -10.38
C LYS A 150 -5.65 -11.70 -11.19
N LEU A 151 -5.54 -11.80 -12.52
CA LEU A 151 -5.93 -10.73 -13.43
C LEU A 151 -7.41 -10.35 -13.26
N ARG A 152 -8.29 -11.35 -13.17
CA ARG A 152 -9.73 -11.13 -12.96
C ARG A 152 -10.04 -10.45 -11.64
N GLN A 153 -9.35 -10.79 -10.56
CA GLN A 153 -9.54 -10.12 -9.27
C GLN A 153 -9.19 -8.62 -9.38
N ILE A 154 -8.05 -8.31 -9.98
CA ILE A 154 -7.59 -6.93 -10.18
C ILE A 154 -8.56 -6.14 -11.06
N SER A 155 -8.93 -6.69 -12.22
CA SER A 155 -9.83 -6.00 -13.14
C SER A 155 -11.27 -5.88 -12.62
N ALA A 156 -11.71 -6.79 -11.74
CA ALA A 156 -13.02 -6.68 -11.09
C ALA A 156 -13.13 -5.45 -10.18
N TYR A 157 -12.02 -4.94 -9.65
CA TYR A 157 -11.97 -3.67 -8.92
C TYR A 157 -11.94 -2.44 -9.85
N GLY A 158 -11.88 -2.63 -11.17
CA GLY A 158 -11.91 -1.54 -12.16
C GLY A 158 -10.52 -1.01 -12.56
N ALA A 159 -9.44 -1.66 -12.14
CA ALA A 159 -8.10 -1.29 -12.60
C ALA A 159 -7.86 -1.72 -14.06
N GLU A 160 -7.14 -0.88 -14.81
CA GLU A 160 -6.61 -1.25 -16.11
C GLU A 160 -5.46 -2.25 -15.93
N LEU A 161 -5.43 -3.28 -16.77
CA LEU A 161 -4.34 -4.26 -16.77
C LEU A 161 -3.39 -3.98 -17.93
N LYS A 162 -2.12 -3.78 -17.61
CA LYS A 162 -1.03 -3.70 -18.59
C LYS A 162 -0.20 -4.97 -18.56
N LEU A 163 -0.42 -5.86 -19.52
CA LEU A 163 0.38 -7.08 -19.66
C LEU A 163 1.74 -6.76 -20.27
N VAL A 164 2.81 -7.17 -19.60
CA VAL A 164 4.20 -6.94 -20.00
C VAL A 164 4.82 -8.27 -20.41
N PRO A 165 5.39 -8.37 -21.63
CA PRO A 165 6.13 -9.55 -22.04
C PRO A 165 7.34 -9.82 -21.13
N GLY A 166 7.56 -11.10 -20.80
CA GLY A 166 8.67 -11.51 -19.95
C GLY A 166 8.32 -11.63 -18.46
N ASN A 167 9.31 -11.37 -17.60
CA ASN A 167 9.27 -11.70 -16.17
C ASN A 167 8.95 -10.49 -15.28
N ARG A 168 9.00 -10.71 -13.96
CA ARG A 168 8.77 -9.67 -12.94
C ARG A 168 9.70 -8.46 -13.10
N MET A 169 10.98 -8.68 -13.42
CA MET A 169 11.93 -7.58 -13.62
C MET A 169 11.55 -6.72 -14.83
N ALA A 170 11.16 -7.34 -15.95
CA ALA A 170 10.67 -6.60 -17.12
C ALA A 170 9.41 -5.77 -16.79
N THR A 171 8.52 -6.32 -15.94
CA THR A 171 7.33 -5.61 -15.45
C THR A 171 7.71 -4.39 -14.61
N THR A 172 8.65 -4.55 -13.66
CA THR A 172 9.16 -3.44 -12.84
C THR A 172 9.80 -2.35 -13.69
N GLU A 173 10.60 -2.69 -14.70
CA GLU A 173 11.19 -1.68 -15.60
C GLU A 173 10.14 -1.02 -16.51
N ALA A 174 9.05 -1.70 -16.83
CA ALA A 174 7.92 -1.09 -17.53
C ALA A 174 7.16 -0.08 -16.65
N VAL A 175 6.90 -0.40 -15.38
CA VAL A 175 6.23 0.55 -14.48
C VAL A 175 7.11 1.74 -14.14
N LYS A 176 8.43 1.55 -13.96
CA LYS A 176 9.36 2.66 -13.68
C LYS A 176 9.38 3.71 -14.78
N ARG A 177 9.28 3.29 -16.05
CA ARG A 177 9.13 4.21 -17.19
C ARG A 177 7.81 4.98 -17.13
N ALA A 178 6.70 4.32 -16.76
CA ALA A 178 5.44 5.02 -16.55
C ALA A 178 5.49 5.98 -15.35
N ALA A 179 6.26 5.61 -14.32
CA ALA A 179 6.47 6.39 -13.11
C ALA A 179 7.22 7.72 -13.33
N GLU A 180 7.81 7.94 -14.50
CA GLU A 180 8.40 9.23 -14.88
C GLU A 180 7.34 10.34 -15.02
N THR A 181 6.10 9.97 -15.33
CA THR A 181 5.00 10.93 -15.56
C THR A 181 3.75 10.63 -14.74
N THR A 182 3.65 9.44 -14.13
CA THR A 182 2.49 9.00 -13.36
C THR A 182 2.92 8.62 -11.95
N CYS A 183 2.07 8.86 -10.94
CA CYS A 183 2.39 8.49 -9.57
C CYS A 183 2.55 6.96 -9.43
N TYR A 184 3.67 6.51 -8.86
CA TYR A 184 3.93 5.09 -8.64
C TYR A 184 3.54 4.69 -7.20
N ALA A 185 2.39 4.03 -7.07
CA ALA A 185 1.89 3.50 -5.80
C ALA A 185 2.56 2.17 -5.42
N SER A 186 3.91 2.15 -5.42
CA SER A 186 4.68 0.93 -5.25
C SER A 186 4.55 0.33 -3.85
N HIS A 187 4.15 -0.93 -3.76
CA HIS A 187 4.15 -1.69 -2.50
C HIS A 187 5.54 -2.03 -1.95
N ASN A 188 6.60 -1.82 -2.74
CA ASN A 188 7.99 -2.09 -2.33
C ASN A 188 8.79 -0.82 -2.04
N TRP A 189 8.44 0.30 -2.70
CA TRP A 189 9.23 1.52 -2.64
C TRP A 189 8.54 2.66 -1.89
N HIS A 190 7.21 2.74 -1.92
CA HIS A 190 6.54 3.90 -1.37
C HIS A 190 6.51 3.83 0.17
N PRO A 191 7.06 4.83 0.89
CA PRO A 191 7.21 4.75 2.35
C PRO A 191 5.88 4.54 3.08
N PHE A 192 4.82 5.24 2.66
CA PHE A 192 3.48 5.11 3.22
C PHE A 192 2.85 3.71 3.11
N PHE A 193 3.34 2.82 2.25
CA PHE A 193 2.80 1.45 2.18
C PHE A 193 3.27 0.59 3.37
N LEU A 194 4.36 0.97 4.04
CA LEU A 194 4.94 0.22 5.15
C LEU A 194 4.38 0.62 6.52
N GLU A 195 3.56 1.66 6.55
CA GLU A 195 3.02 2.32 7.75
C GLU A 195 1.65 1.75 8.14
#